data_AF-A0A356PD56-F1
#
_entry.id   AF-A0A356PD56-F1
#
_cell.length_a   1.000
_cell.length_b   1.000
_cell.length_c   1.000
_cell.angle_alpha   90.00
_cell.angle_beta   90.00
_cell.angle_gamma   90.00
#
_symmetry.space_group_name_H-M   'P 1'
#
loop_
_entity.id
_entity.type
_entity.pdbx_description
1 polymer ?
#
loop_
_entity_poly.entity_id
_entity_poly.type
_entity_poly.pdbx_seq_one_letter_code
_entity_poly.pdbx_strand_id
1 'polypeptide(L)'
;PTLSYLGTKSGRDEDKIKNSKLTVLHTEDIAYFAEATTAILCKKLYAQDLKPECFIAPELNGKWYPDADYHTLYIAEITKILVKE
;
A
#
# COMPACT_ATOMS: atom_id res chain seq x y z
N PRO A 1 8.24 -15.62 -4.97
CA PRO A 1 7.17 -15.57 -3.95
C PRO A 1 6.10 -14.54 -4.34
N THR A 2 4.83 -14.76 -4.00
CA THR A 2 3.71 -13.90 -4.43
C THR A 2 3.90 -12.41 -4.12
N LEU A 3 4.41 -12.06 -2.93
CA LEU A 3 4.66 -10.67 -2.55
C LEU A 3 5.72 -9.98 -3.42
N SER A 4 6.79 -10.68 -3.78
CA SER A 4 7.83 -10.14 -4.68
C SER A 4 7.26 -9.87 -6.08
N TYR A 5 6.42 -10.77 -6.60
CA TYR A 5 5.73 -10.55 -7.88
C TYR A 5 4.82 -9.31 -7.84
N LEU A 6 4.01 -9.16 -6.79
CA LEU A 6 3.11 -8.01 -6.64
C LEU A 6 3.84 -6.67 -6.49
N GLY A 7 5.07 -6.68 -5.96
CA GLY A 7 5.95 -5.51 -5.85
C GLY A 7 6.69 -5.15 -7.14
N THR A 8 7.00 -6.12 -8.00
CA THR A 8 7.72 -5.85 -9.27
C THR A 8 6.79 -5.56 -10.45
N LYS A 9 5.51 -5.98 -10.38
CA LYS A 9 4.55 -5.80 -11.47
C LYS A 9 3.55 -4.69 -11.19
N SER A 10 3.09 -4.03 -12.24
CA SER A 10 2.06 -2.98 -12.17
C SER A 10 0.68 -3.53 -12.53
N GLY A 11 -0.33 -3.18 -11.73
CA GLY A 11 -1.73 -3.55 -12.02
C GLY A 11 -2.34 -2.78 -13.19
N ARG A 12 -1.62 -1.77 -13.71
CA ARG A 12 -2.01 -1.07 -14.94
C ARG A 12 -1.72 -1.88 -16.19
N ASP A 13 -0.72 -2.76 -16.14
CA ASP A 13 -0.23 -3.50 -17.31
C ASP A 13 -0.83 -4.90 -17.39
N GLU A 14 -1.20 -5.47 -16.24
CA GLU A 14 -1.76 -6.82 -16.15
C GLU A 14 -2.69 -6.99 -14.94
N ASP A 15 -3.55 -8.00 -15.02
CA ASP A 15 -4.31 -8.49 -13.86
C ASP A 15 -3.38 -9.28 -12.92
N LYS A 16 -2.71 -8.54 -12.04
CA LYS A 16 -1.78 -9.12 -11.06
C LYS A 16 -2.45 -10.09 -10.11
N ILE A 17 -3.71 -9.87 -9.76
CA ILE A 17 -4.43 -10.69 -8.79
C ILE A 17 -4.59 -12.09 -9.39
N LYS A 18 -5.07 -12.18 -10.63
CA LYS A 18 -5.21 -13.44 -11.37
C LYS A 18 -3.89 -14.22 -11.47
N ASN A 19 -2.77 -13.52 -11.61
CA ASN A 19 -1.44 -14.12 -11.71
C ASN A 19 -0.79 -14.43 -10.35
N SER A 20 -1.28 -13.82 -9.26
CA SER A 20 -0.66 -13.89 -7.92
C SER A 20 -1.02 -15.13 -7.10
N LYS A 21 -2.03 -15.90 -7.55
CA LYS A 21 -2.67 -17.00 -6.79
C LYS A 21 -3.34 -16.57 -5.48
N LEU A 22 -3.59 -15.28 -5.28
CA LEU A 22 -4.34 -14.78 -4.14
C LEU A 22 -5.84 -14.83 -4.39
N THR A 23 -6.60 -15.10 -3.34
CA THR A 23 -8.05 -15.18 -3.39
C THR A 23 -8.64 -13.89 -2.82
N VAL A 24 -9.29 -13.09 -3.66
CA VAL A 24 -9.94 -11.84 -3.23
C VAL A 24 -11.26 -12.15 -2.54
N LEU A 25 -11.39 -11.63 -1.33
CA LEU A 25 -12.63 -11.57 -0.57
C LEU A 25 -13.09 -10.11 -0.46
N HIS A 26 -14.36 -9.92 -0.19
CA HIS A 26 -14.94 -8.60 0.04
C HIS A 26 -15.66 -8.57 1.37
N THR A 27 -15.47 -7.50 2.13
CA THR A 27 -16.38 -7.12 3.21
C THR A 27 -16.88 -5.73 2.89
N GLU A 28 -18.21 -5.58 2.79
CA GLU A 28 -18.82 -4.38 2.20
C GLU A 28 -18.22 -4.14 0.80
N ASP A 29 -17.66 -2.96 0.54
CA ASP A 29 -17.01 -2.60 -0.73
C ASP A 29 -15.47 -2.67 -0.66
N ILE A 30 -14.91 -3.33 0.36
CA ILE A 30 -13.46 -3.38 0.58
C ILE A 30 -12.91 -4.77 0.27
N ALA A 31 -12.02 -4.83 -0.72
CA ALA A 31 -11.30 -6.04 -1.09
C ALA A 31 -10.14 -6.35 -0.12
N TYR A 32 -9.99 -7.63 0.22
CA TYR A 32 -8.85 -8.17 0.98
C TYR A 32 -8.53 -9.59 0.50
N PHE A 33 -7.49 -10.22 1.04
CA PHE A 33 -7.04 -11.55 0.60
C PHE A 33 -7.34 -12.63 1.64
N ALA A 34 -7.89 -13.78 1.21
CA ALA A 34 -8.18 -14.93 2.09
C ALA A 34 -6.92 -15.53 2.73
N GLU A 35 -5.77 -15.34 2.09
CA GLU A 35 -4.47 -15.78 2.57
C GLU A 35 -3.89 -14.89 3.69
N ALA A 36 -4.45 -13.70 3.92
CA ALA A 36 -4.02 -12.83 5.01
C ALA A 36 -4.43 -13.40 6.38
N THR A 37 -3.50 -13.38 7.34
CA THR A 37 -3.79 -13.72 8.75
C THR A 37 -4.53 -12.59 9.46
N THR A 38 -4.26 -11.34 9.06
CA THR A 38 -4.90 -10.13 9.56
C THR A 38 -5.14 -9.16 8.41
N ALA A 39 -6.36 -8.64 8.31
CA ALA A 39 -6.69 -7.53 7.41
C ALA A 39 -7.18 -6.32 8.22
N ILE A 40 -6.51 -5.19 8.06
CA ILE A 40 -6.85 -3.93 8.72
C ILE A 40 -7.52 -3.04 7.69
N LEU A 41 -8.80 -2.75 7.91
CA LEU A 41 -9.57 -1.88 7.05
C LEU A 41 -9.52 -0.47 7.62
N CYS A 42 -9.25 0.49 6.75
CA CYS A 42 -9.05 1.87 7.15
C CYS A 42 -9.82 2.85 6.27
N LYS A 43 -10.28 3.94 6.87
CA LYS A 43 -10.80 5.12 6.18
C LYS A 43 -9.70 6.19 6.14
N LYS A 44 -9.33 6.64 4.94
CA LYS A 44 -8.36 7.74 4.79
C LYS A 44 -8.94 9.02 5.41
N LEU A 45 -8.22 9.61 6.35
CA LEU A 45 -8.59 10.88 6.99
C LEU A 45 -7.78 12.05 6.44
N TYR A 46 -6.53 11.80 6.05
CA TYR A 46 -5.63 12.83 5.55
C TYR A 46 -4.62 12.25 4.56
N ALA A 47 -4.23 13.05 3.58
CA ALA A 47 -3.19 12.75 2.62
C ALA A 47 -2.27 13.96 2.46
N GLN A 48 -0.97 13.74 2.44
CA GLN A 48 0.03 14.80 2.30
C GLN A 48 1.21 14.29 1.48
N ASP A 49 1.58 15.05 0.45
CA ASP A 49 2.82 14.79 -0.27
C ASP A 49 4.02 15.14 0.59
N LEU A 50 5.03 14.27 0.58
CA LEU A 50 6.32 14.56 1.18
C LEU A 50 6.96 15.71 0.42
N LYS A 51 7.20 16.80 1.14
CA LYS A 51 7.83 17.98 0.58
C LYS A 51 9.34 17.93 0.83
N PRO A 52 10.20 18.11 -0.19
CA PRO A 52 11.65 18.08 -0.02
C PRO A 52 12.15 19.08 1.03
N GLU A 53 11.49 20.24 1.15
CA GLU A 53 11.80 21.26 2.16
C GLU A 53 11.51 20.83 3.60
N CYS A 54 10.75 19.74 3.81
CA CYS A 54 10.43 19.23 5.14
C CYS A 54 11.42 18.15 5.62
N PHE A 55 12.42 17.76 4.83
CA PHE A 55 13.45 16.82 5.28
C PHE A 55 14.40 17.49 6.27
N ILE A 56 14.40 16.99 7.51
CA ILE A 56 15.32 17.46 8.57
C ILE A 56 16.77 17.04 8.26
N ALA A 57 16.94 15.89 7.61
CA ALA A 57 18.22 15.37 7.12
C ALA A 57 18.22 15.42 5.58
N PRO A 58 18.72 16.50 4.96
CA PRO A 58 18.59 16.75 3.52
C PRO A 58 19.26 15.70 2.65
N GLU A 59 20.27 15.00 3.14
CA GLU A 59 20.95 13.90 2.45
C GLU A 59 20.02 12.72 2.15
N LEU A 60 18.96 12.54 2.95
CA LEU A 60 17.96 11.50 2.73
C LEU A 60 17.12 11.79 1.49
N ASN A 61 16.90 13.07 1.17
CA ASN A 61 16.20 13.46 -0.05
C ASN A 61 16.97 12.94 -1.28
N GLY A 62 18.25 13.29 -1.41
CA GLY A 62 19.06 12.84 -2.55
C GLY A 62 19.32 11.32 -2.59
N LYS A 63 19.35 10.66 -1.44
CA LYS A 63 19.55 9.20 -1.37
C LYS A 63 18.32 8.40 -1.77
N TRP A 64 17.13 8.80 -1.32
CA TRP A 64 15.91 8.03 -1.48
C TRP A 64 14.99 8.52 -2.61
N TYR A 65 15.16 9.78 -3.03
CA TYR A 65 14.35 10.41 -4.10
C TYR A 65 15.25 11.09 -5.14
N PRO A 66 16.19 10.35 -5.78
CA PRO A 66 17.06 10.93 -6.79
C PRO A 66 16.28 11.50 -7.99
N ASP A 67 15.09 10.95 -8.27
CA ASP A 67 14.23 11.33 -9.39
C ASP A 67 13.06 12.26 -8.97
N ALA A 68 13.09 12.80 -7.75
CA ALA A 68 12.05 13.66 -7.18
C ALA A 68 10.63 13.05 -7.16
N ASP A 69 10.53 11.74 -7.03
CA ASP A 69 9.30 10.93 -6.99
C ASP A 69 8.79 10.72 -5.55
N TYR A 70 8.47 11.82 -4.87
CA TYR A 70 8.09 11.81 -3.46
C TYR A 70 6.82 11.00 -3.15
N HIS A 71 6.82 10.31 -2.00
CA HIS A 71 5.62 9.58 -1.54
C HIS A 71 4.53 10.54 -1.03
N THR A 72 3.28 10.09 -1.12
CA THR A 72 2.16 10.65 -0.37
C THR A 72 1.98 9.88 0.94
N LEU A 73 2.08 10.57 2.07
CA LEU A 73 1.74 10.06 3.39
C LEU A 73 0.22 10.08 3.59
N TYR A 74 -0.33 9.00 4.13
CA TYR A 74 -1.73 8.91 4.50
C TYR A 74 -1.89 8.70 6.01
N ILE A 75 -2.79 9.44 6.64
CA ILE A 75 -3.30 9.15 7.98
C ILE A 75 -4.69 8.58 7.81
N ALA A 76 -4.96 7.44 8.44
CA ALA A 76 -6.21 6.72 8.28
C ALA A 76 -6.73 6.21 9.63
N GLU A 77 -8.04 6.21 9.77
CA GLU A 77 -8.77 5.61 10.89
C GLU A 77 -8.95 4.12 10.65
N ILE A 78 -8.63 3.29 11.63
CA ILE A 78 -8.96 1.85 11.59
C ILE A 78 -10.46 1.71 11.82
N THR A 79 -11.19 1.21 10.83
CA THR A 79 -12.64 1.00 10.92
C THR A 79 -12.99 -0.44 11.27
N LYS A 80 -12.12 -1.39 10.94
CA LYS A 80 -12.34 -2.82 11.22
C LYS A 80 -11.01 -3.59 11.21
N ILE A 81 -10.93 -4.62 12.05
CA ILE A 81 -9.84 -5.60 12.03
C ILE A 81 -10.46 -6.98 11.80
N LEU A 82 -10.02 -7.67 10.75
CA LEU A 82 -10.38 -9.06 10.48
C LEU A 82 -9.18 -9.94 10.84
N VAL A 83 -9.41 -10.97 11.64
CA VAL A 83 -8.39 -11.96 12.01
C VAL A 83 -8.86 -13.32 11.52
N LYS A 84 -7.95 -14.05 10.88
CA LYS A 84 -8.21 -15.42 10.42
C LYS A 84 -8.19 -16.37 11.62
N GLU A 85 -9.22 -17.22 11.71
CA GLU A 85 -9.32 -18.29 12.72
C GLU A 85 -8.26 -19.38 12.53
#